data_AF-A0A2P9HJS2-F1
#
_entry.id   AF-A0A2P9HJS2-F1
#
_cell.length_a   1.000
_cell.length_b   1.000
_cell.length_c   1.000
_cell.angle_alpha   90.00
_cell.angle_beta   90.00
_cell.angle_gamma   90.00
#
_symmetry.space_group_name_H-M   'P 1'
#
loop_
_entity.id
_entity.type
_entity.pdbx_description
1 polymer ?
#
loop_
_entity_poly.entity_id
_entity_poly.type
_entity_poly.pdbx_seq_one_letter_code
_entity_poly.pdbx_strand_id
1 'polypeptide(L)'
;MGAPQERVHADRILSAIHTGGSARSALVASWQRSAELHKLDPAAPGAVRTLSEGEFRTAHERVERLVSVAQASMDRLYLAVGGVGCCVLLADSEGVPVERRGAASDDDTFYRWGLWTGAVWSEESEGTNGIGTCIVEQRALTIHRDQHFHSRNVGLSCTVAPIHDHQGRLMAALDVSSCRSDLTEAFAQLISVAVIDAARRIEAENFRQAFPKARIMLAPSVDRSGGALIAVDKDDLVIGATRAARLALGLDDAALAGPLPAADILGWNADPREDMAESERGVILRALARAEGNISAAAGLLGISRATLHRKLNRLKIIRPH
;
A
#
# COMPACT_ATOMS: atom_id res chain seq x y z
N MET A 1 -6.11 -27.95 31.49
CA MET A 1 -7.50 -27.71 31.05
C MET A 1 -7.63 -26.23 30.76
N GLY A 2 -7.79 -25.83 29.49
CA GLY A 2 -7.93 -24.41 29.12
C GLY A 2 -9.14 -23.76 29.79
N ALA A 3 -9.09 -22.44 29.96
CA ALA A 3 -10.14 -21.69 30.64
C ALA A 3 -11.50 -21.86 29.93
N PRO A 4 -12.64 -21.82 30.65
CA PRO A 4 -13.97 -22.05 30.06
C PRO A 4 -14.26 -21.18 28.82
N GLN A 5 -13.74 -19.96 28.80
CA GLN A 5 -13.92 -19.00 27.71
C GLN A 5 -13.16 -19.37 26.42
N GLU A 6 -11.99 -20.01 26.54
CA GLU A 6 -11.20 -20.47 25.40
C GLU A 6 -11.90 -21.62 24.65
N ARG A 7 -12.52 -22.54 25.40
CA ARG A 7 -13.30 -23.64 24.81
C ARG A 7 -14.53 -23.14 24.09
N VAL A 8 -15.25 -22.17 24.67
CA VAL A 8 -16.43 -21.55 24.05
C VAL A 8 -16.08 -20.88 22.71
N HIS A 9 -14.92 -20.24 22.62
CA HIS A 9 -14.44 -19.62 21.39
C HIS A 9 -14.13 -20.66 20.30
N ALA A 10 -13.36 -21.69 20.64
CA ALA A 10 -13.03 -22.78 19.74
C ALA A 10 -14.28 -23.49 19.19
N ASP A 11 -15.24 -23.81 20.06
CA ASP A 11 -16.50 -24.45 19.68
C ASP A 11 -17.32 -23.57 18.71
N ARG A 12 -17.33 -22.25 18.92
CA ARG A 12 -18.00 -21.31 18.02
C ARG A 12 -17.39 -21.32 16.63
N ILE A 13 -16.05 -21.29 16.53
CA ILE A 13 -15.36 -21.34 15.23
C ILE A 13 -15.72 -22.64 14.50
N LEU A 14 -15.57 -23.78 15.18
CA LEU A 14 -15.87 -25.08 14.59
C LEU A 14 -17.34 -25.15 14.15
N SER A 15 -18.28 -24.68 14.96
CA SER A 15 -19.69 -24.64 14.60
C SER A 15 -19.97 -23.74 13.37
N ALA A 16 -19.29 -22.61 13.23
CA ALA A 16 -19.44 -21.71 12.08
C ALA A 16 -18.92 -22.36 10.78
N ILE A 17 -17.84 -23.13 10.87
CA ILE A 17 -17.29 -23.89 9.73
C ILE A 17 -18.28 -25.01 9.31
N HIS A 18 -18.72 -25.84 10.26
CA HIS A 18 -19.59 -26.99 9.98
C HIS A 18 -20.97 -26.61 9.42
N THR A 19 -21.48 -25.43 9.79
CA THR A 19 -22.79 -24.94 9.31
C THR A 19 -22.73 -24.31 7.90
N GLY A 20 -21.57 -24.38 7.22
CA GLY A 20 -21.39 -23.92 5.85
C GLY A 20 -21.33 -22.40 5.71
N GLY A 21 -20.95 -21.68 6.77
CA GLY A 21 -20.86 -20.21 6.77
C GLY A 21 -19.80 -19.64 5.84
N SER A 22 -18.85 -20.45 5.36
CA SER A 22 -17.72 -20.01 4.53
C SER A 22 -18.13 -19.44 3.18
N ALA A 23 -19.18 -19.98 2.54
CA ALA A 23 -19.71 -19.44 1.28
C ALA A 23 -20.34 -18.03 1.43
N ARG A 24 -20.61 -17.58 2.66
CA ARG A 24 -21.31 -16.32 2.95
C ARG A 24 -20.46 -15.30 3.70
N SER A 25 -19.27 -15.69 4.17
CA SER A 25 -18.42 -14.84 5.00
C SER A 25 -16.94 -15.12 4.74
N ALA A 26 -16.21 -14.09 4.32
CA ALA A 26 -14.75 -14.16 4.15
C ALA A 26 -14.04 -14.53 5.47
N LEU A 27 -14.60 -14.12 6.62
CA LEU A 27 -14.06 -14.50 7.92
C LEU A 27 -14.17 -16.01 8.16
N VAL A 28 -15.36 -16.59 7.92
CA VAL A 28 -15.56 -18.04 8.10
C VAL A 28 -14.76 -18.83 7.06
N ALA A 29 -14.57 -18.30 5.85
CA ALA A 29 -13.67 -18.90 4.87
C ALA A 29 -12.21 -18.93 5.37
N SER A 30 -11.71 -17.85 5.98
CA SER A 30 -10.37 -17.84 6.61
C SER A 30 -10.28 -18.82 7.79
N TRP A 31 -11.32 -18.92 8.64
CA TRP A 31 -11.36 -19.93 9.69
C TRP A 31 -11.33 -21.36 9.15
N GLN A 32 -12.08 -21.61 8.06
CA GLN A 32 -12.08 -22.91 7.41
C GLN A 32 -10.70 -23.24 6.84
N ARG A 33 -10.02 -22.30 6.17
CA ARG A 33 -8.63 -22.50 5.71
C ARG A 33 -7.70 -22.80 6.88
N SER A 34 -7.79 -22.04 7.96
CA SER A 34 -6.98 -22.24 9.17
C SER A 34 -7.13 -23.65 9.75
N ALA A 35 -8.37 -24.14 9.89
CA ALA A 35 -8.65 -25.46 10.44
C ALA A 35 -8.38 -26.61 9.46
N GLU A 36 -8.85 -26.49 8.21
CA GLU A 36 -8.89 -27.61 7.26
C GLU A 36 -7.66 -27.67 6.37
N LEU A 37 -7.11 -26.52 5.93
CA LEU A 37 -5.91 -26.49 5.10
C LEU A 37 -4.64 -26.52 5.98
N HIS A 38 -4.56 -25.62 6.96
CA HIS A 38 -3.37 -25.48 7.82
C HIS A 38 -3.37 -26.41 9.04
N LYS A 39 -4.48 -27.14 9.28
CA LYS A 39 -4.62 -28.13 10.37
C LYS A 39 -4.39 -27.54 11.76
N LEU A 40 -4.73 -26.27 11.94
CA LEU A 40 -4.61 -25.59 13.23
C LEU A 40 -5.79 -25.90 14.14
N ASP A 41 -5.52 -26.01 15.44
CA ASP A 41 -6.55 -26.12 16.48
C ASP A 41 -6.77 -24.74 17.12
N PRO A 42 -8.00 -24.18 17.10
CA PRO A 42 -8.29 -22.87 17.70
C PRO A 42 -8.08 -22.84 19.22
N ALA A 43 -8.08 -24.00 19.89
CA ALA A 43 -7.80 -24.14 21.32
C ALA A 43 -6.33 -24.46 21.63
N ALA A 44 -5.45 -24.57 20.61
CA ALA A 44 -4.05 -24.92 20.82
C ALA A 44 -3.35 -23.92 21.77
N PRO A 45 -2.75 -24.40 22.88
CA PRO A 45 -1.93 -23.58 23.73
C PRO A 45 -0.59 -23.30 23.03
N GLY A 46 0.05 -22.17 23.35
CA GLY A 46 1.36 -21.84 22.81
C GLY A 46 1.63 -20.35 22.75
N ALA A 47 2.85 -20.01 22.38
CA ALA A 47 3.26 -18.66 22.03
C ALA A 47 3.47 -18.59 20.52
N VAL A 48 3.33 -17.38 19.97
CA VAL A 48 3.63 -17.10 18.56
C VAL A 48 5.08 -17.49 18.29
N ARG A 49 5.31 -18.24 17.21
CA ARG A 49 6.66 -18.63 16.80
C ARG A 49 7.49 -17.37 16.53
N THR A 50 8.71 -17.34 17.01
CA THR A 50 9.70 -16.31 16.70
C THR A 50 10.81 -16.90 15.85
N LEU A 51 11.27 -16.11 14.87
CA LEU A 51 12.39 -16.45 14.01
C LEU A 51 13.70 -16.40 14.79
N SER A 52 14.65 -17.24 14.38
CA SER A 52 16.05 -17.06 14.74
C SER A 52 16.61 -15.78 14.13
N GLU A 53 17.75 -15.30 14.65
CA GLU A 53 18.42 -14.08 14.14
C GLU A 53 18.75 -14.18 12.64
N GLY A 54 19.20 -15.35 12.18
CA GLY A 54 19.52 -15.58 10.77
C GLY A 54 18.28 -15.52 9.86
N GLU A 55 17.19 -16.17 10.26
CA GLU A 55 15.91 -16.11 9.55
C GLU A 55 15.34 -14.68 9.54
N PHE A 56 15.42 -13.97 10.67
CA PHE A 56 14.96 -12.59 10.79
C PHE A 56 15.75 -11.65 9.87
N ARG A 57 17.08 -11.79 9.81
CA ARG A 57 17.90 -10.99 8.89
C ARG A 57 17.48 -11.20 7.44
N THR A 58 17.25 -12.46 7.03
CA THR A 58 16.76 -12.76 5.68
C THR A 58 15.36 -12.18 5.43
N ALA A 59 14.47 -12.18 6.43
CA ALA A 59 13.16 -11.53 6.33
C ALA A 59 13.28 -10.00 6.15
N HIS A 60 14.13 -9.37 6.96
CA HIS A 60 14.40 -7.94 6.88
C HIS A 60 15.03 -7.54 5.53
N GLU A 61 16.02 -8.30 5.03
CA GLU A 61 16.68 -8.07 3.73
C GLU A 61 15.69 -8.05 2.55
N ARG A 62 14.64 -8.88 2.57
CA ARG A 62 13.61 -8.90 1.50
C ARG A 62 12.89 -7.57 1.34
N VAL A 63 12.74 -6.82 2.42
CA VAL A 63 11.93 -5.58 2.47
C VAL A 63 12.73 -4.35 2.89
N GLU A 64 14.06 -4.43 2.99
CA GLU A 64 14.94 -3.37 3.48
C GLU A 64 14.70 -2.01 2.80
N ARG A 65 14.56 -2.01 1.46
CA ARG A 65 14.26 -0.78 0.70
C ARG A 65 12.92 -0.17 1.10
N LEU A 66 11.90 -1.00 1.28
CA LEU A 66 10.58 -0.57 1.71
C LEU A 66 10.61 -0.05 3.15
N VAL A 67 11.34 -0.72 4.04
CA VAL A 67 11.56 -0.31 5.43
C VAL A 67 12.10 1.12 5.47
N SER A 68 13.11 1.45 4.67
CA SER A 68 13.66 2.81 4.58
C SER A 68 12.64 3.84 4.11
N VAL A 69 11.76 3.47 3.16
CA VAL A 69 10.70 4.33 2.64
C VAL A 69 9.57 4.53 3.66
N ALA A 70 9.28 3.50 4.44
CA ALA A 70 8.10 3.45 5.31
C ALA A 70 8.23 4.26 6.59
N GLN A 71 9.45 4.53 7.07
CA GLN A 71 9.74 5.14 8.37
C GLN A 71 8.85 6.36 8.67
N ALA A 72 8.84 7.37 7.79
CA ALA A 72 8.09 8.61 8.03
C ALA A 72 6.57 8.40 8.07
N SER A 73 6.04 7.44 7.32
CA SER A 73 4.61 7.10 7.34
C SER A 73 4.26 6.30 8.59
N MET A 74 5.12 5.37 9.01
CA MET A 74 4.95 4.61 10.25
C MET A 74 4.99 5.53 11.47
N ASP A 75 5.93 6.47 11.52
CA ASP A 75 6.05 7.43 12.63
C ASP A 75 4.79 8.30 12.73
N ARG A 76 4.29 8.82 11.60
CA ARG A 76 3.04 9.62 11.56
C ARG A 76 1.82 8.80 11.96
N LEU A 77 1.72 7.55 11.49
CA LEU A 77 0.65 6.66 11.88
C LEU A 77 0.69 6.41 13.39
N TYR A 78 1.87 6.13 13.95
CA TYR A 78 2.04 5.93 15.38
C TYR A 78 1.70 7.19 16.18
N LEU A 79 2.05 8.39 15.72
CA LEU A 79 1.60 9.64 16.36
C LEU A 79 0.08 9.76 16.44
N ALA A 80 -0.65 9.20 15.46
CA ALA A 80 -2.12 9.23 15.43
C ALA A 80 -2.76 8.17 16.35
N VAL A 81 -2.16 6.99 16.49
CA VAL A 81 -2.79 5.84 17.18
C VAL A 81 -2.10 5.44 18.50
N GLY A 82 -0.88 5.89 18.75
CA GLY A 82 -0.09 5.49 19.92
C GLY A 82 -0.68 5.97 21.24
N GLY A 83 -1.28 7.16 21.27
CA GLY A 83 -1.93 7.72 22.46
C GLY A 83 -3.16 6.93 22.94
N VAL A 84 -3.71 6.06 22.09
CA VAL A 84 -4.81 5.15 22.44
C VAL A 84 -4.33 3.71 22.67
N GLY A 85 -3.04 3.49 22.92
CA GLY A 85 -2.49 2.17 23.26
C GLY A 85 -2.46 1.18 22.10
N CYS A 86 -2.09 1.68 20.91
CA CYS A 86 -1.86 0.84 19.74
C CYS A 86 -0.36 0.78 19.41
N CYS A 87 0.09 -0.35 18.86
CA CYS A 87 1.38 -0.44 18.17
C CYS A 87 1.19 -0.44 16.65
N VAL A 88 2.22 -0.02 15.93
CA VAL A 88 2.31 -0.11 14.46
C VAL A 88 3.38 -1.13 14.11
N LEU A 89 3.06 -2.06 13.23
CA LEU A 89 3.97 -3.08 12.73
C LEU A 89 4.01 -3.02 11.20
N LEU A 90 5.21 -3.13 10.62
CA LEU A 90 5.37 -3.40 9.20
C LEU A 90 5.89 -4.82 9.07
N ALA A 91 5.09 -5.69 8.43
CA ALA A 91 5.42 -7.09 8.18
C ALA A 91 5.76 -7.32 6.72
N ASP A 92 6.68 -8.25 6.46
CA ASP A 92 7.00 -8.70 5.11
C ASP A 92 5.85 -9.53 4.49
N SER A 93 6.04 -9.98 3.24
CA SER A 93 5.06 -10.80 2.53
C SER A 93 4.83 -12.18 3.14
N GLU A 94 5.68 -12.64 4.05
CA GLU A 94 5.55 -13.93 4.75
C GLU A 94 4.88 -13.77 6.12
N GLY A 95 4.43 -12.56 6.46
CA GLY A 95 3.75 -12.27 7.71
C GLY A 95 4.70 -12.10 8.90
N VAL A 96 5.94 -11.68 8.66
CA VAL A 96 6.93 -11.45 9.72
C VAL A 96 7.09 -9.94 9.93
N PRO A 97 6.71 -9.37 11.09
CA PRO A 97 7.03 -7.99 11.44
C PRO A 97 8.54 -7.75 11.42
N VAL A 98 8.98 -6.78 10.63
CA VAL A 98 10.39 -6.37 10.49
C VAL A 98 10.65 -5.02 11.17
N GLU A 99 9.62 -4.21 11.36
CA GLU A 99 9.67 -2.88 11.97
C GLU A 99 8.50 -2.67 12.90
N ARG A 100 8.71 -1.88 13.96
CA ARG A 100 7.72 -1.65 15.00
C ARG A 100 7.78 -0.22 15.54
N ARG A 101 6.62 0.32 15.92
CA ARG A 101 6.44 1.46 16.82
C ARG A 101 5.47 1.11 17.94
N GLY A 102 5.82 1.42 19.17
CA GLY A 102 5.01 1.12 20.35
C GLY A 102 5.49 1.92 21.55
N ALA A 103 4.63 2.04 22.56
CA ALA A 103 4.98 2.69 23.81
C ALA A 103 5.73 1.70 24.71
N ALA A 104 6.82 2.16 25.34
CA ALA A 104 7.62 1.32 26.24
C ALA A 104 6.80 0.76 27.43
N SER A 105 5.73 1.45 27.84
CA SER A 105 4.80 0.96 28.87
C SER A 105 4.07 -0.32 28.48
N ASP A 106 3.93 -0.57 27.19
CA ASP A 106 3.14 -1.68 26.64
C ASP A 106 4.03 -2.80 26.08
N ASP A 107 5.36 -2.62 26.10
CA ASP A 107 6.32 -3.54 25.46
C ASP A 107 6.28 -4.95 26.05
N ASP A 108 6.16 -5.13 27.37
CA ASP A 108 6.05 -6.47 27.97
C ASP A 108 4.80 -7.21 27.47
N THR A 109 3.66 -6.52 27.44
CA THR A 109 2.39 -7.06 26.94
C THR A 109 2.51 -7.42 25.46
N PHE A 110 3.00 -6.49 24.64
CA PHE A 110 3.13 -6.71 23.20
C PHE A 110 4.15 -7.81 22.87
N TYR A 111 5.26 -7.88 23.59
CA TYR A 111 6.24 -8.96 23.43
C TYR A 111 5.64 -10.33 23.72
N ARG A 112 4.93 -10.47 24.87
CA ARG A 112 4.28 -11.72 25.27
C ARG A 112 3.17 -12.15 24.30
N TRP A 113 2.53 -11.19 23.64
CA TRP A 113 1.48 -11.45 22.66
C TRP A 113 2.02 -11.66 21.25
N GLY A 114 3.34 -11.60 21.04
CA GLY A 114 3.95 -11.79 19.73
C GLY A 114 3.86 -10.57 18.81
N LEU A 115 3.43 -9.40 19.29
CA LEU A 115 3.42 -8.13 18.55
C LEU A 115 4.81 -7.49 18.55
N TRP A 116 5.79 -8.27 18.10
CA TRP A 116 7.20 -7.94 18.10
C TRP A 116 7.87 -8.35 16.79
N THR A 117 9.01 -7.74 16.48
CA THR A 117 9.77 -8.08 15.28
C THR A 117 10.25 -9.53 15.32
N GLY A 118 10.15 -10.22 14.18
CA GLY A 118 10.53 -11.62 14.04
C GLY A 118 9.48 -12.64 14.48
N ALA A 119 8.33 -12.20 15.01
CA ALA A 119 7.19 -13.10 15.22
C ALA A 119 6.58 -13.54 13.88
N VAL A 120 6.09 -14.78 13.79
CA VAL A 120 5.49 -15.32 12.55
C VAL A 120 3.97 -15.24 12.65
N TRP A 121 3.37 -14.35 11.87
CA TRP A 121 1.92 -14.11 11.83
C TRP A 121 1.25 -14.56 10.52
N SER A 122 1.90 -15.42 9.73
CA SER A 122 1.25 -16.01 8.56
C SER A 122 -0.06 -16.72 8.96
N GLU A 123 -1.05 -16.74 8.07
CA GLU A 123 -2.31 -17.47 8.31
C GLU A 123 -2.05 -18.97 8.49
N GLU A 124 -0.97 -19.49 7.90
CA GLU A 124 -0.51 -20.87 8.10
C GLU A 124 -0.03 -21.14 9.54
N SER A 125 0.59 -20.16 10.21
CA SER A 125 1.14 -20.34 11.55
C SER A 125 0.14 -20.01 12.65
N GLU A 126 -0.62 -18.92 12.51
CA GLU A 126 -1.49 -18.38 13.57
C GLU A 126 -2.99 -18.42 13.23
N GLY A 127 -3.35 -19.01 12.08
CA GLY A 127 -4.71 -18.99 11.57
C GLY A 127 -5.17 -17.59 11.22
N THR A 128 -6.48 -17.39 11.18
CA THR A 128 -7.09 -16.07 10.97
C THR A 128 -6.57 -15.04 11.98
N ASN A 129 -5.85 -14.06 11.46
CA ASN A 129 -5.26 -12.95 12.20
C ASN A 129 -5.11 -11.74 11.26
N GLY A 130 -4.81 -10.55 11.80
CA GLY A 130 -4.71 -9.34 10.98
C GLY A 130 -3.71 -9.46 9.83
N ILE A 131 -2.45 -9.77 10.14
CA ILE A 131 -1.33 -9.76 9.18
C ILE A 131 -1.49 -10.87 8.14
N GLY A 132 -1.59 -12.12 8.60
CA GLY A 132 -1.66 -13.29 7.73
C GLY A 132 -2.87 -13.26 6.81
N THR A 133 -4.05 -12.95 7.35
CA THR A 133 -5.27 -12.89 6.54
C THR A 133 -5.25 -11.72 5.56
N CYS A 134 -4.67 -10.58 5.93
CA CYS A 134 -4.50 -9.46 5.00
C CYS A 134 -3.62 -9.83 3.80
N ILE A 135 -2.55 -10.61 4.03
CA ILE A 135 -1.65 -11.09 2.97
C ILE A 135 -2.40 -12.06 2.03
N VAL A 136 -3.13 -13.03 2.59
CA VAL A 136 -3.91 -14.01 1.81
C VAL A 136 -5.00 -13.32 0.99
N GLU A 137 -5.74 -12.39 1.60
CA GLU A 137 -6.88 -11.73 0.97
C GLU A 137 -6.48 -10.54 0.07
N GLN A 138 -5.23 -10.07 0.14
CA GLN A 138 -4.69 -8.90 -0.57
C GLN A 138 -5.59 -7.66 -0.50
N ARG A 139 -6.22 -7.43 0.66
CA ARG A 139 -7.09 -6.28 0.92
C ARG A 139 -6.98 -5.82 2.36
N ALA A 140 -7.24 -4.53 2.58
CA ALA A 140 -7.34 -4.03 3.94
C ALA A 140 -8.50 -4.67 4.69
N LEU A 141 -8.28 -4.98 5.96
CA LEU A 141 -9.25 -5.64 6.82
C LEU A 141 -9.02 -5.34 8.30
N THR A 142 -10.00 -5.69 9.12
CA THR A 142 -9.88 -5.70 10.58
C THR A 142 -10.28 -7.07 11.09
N ILE A 143 -9.44 -7.67 11.92
CA ILE A 143 -9.76 -8.86 12.71
C ILE A 143 -9.90 -8.39 14.15
N HIS A 144 -11.15 -8.39 14.64
CA HIS A 144 -11.50 -7.91 15.95
C HIS A 144 -11.76 -9.06 16.92
N ARG A 145 -10.98 -9.17 17.99
CA ARG A 145 -11.21 -10.07 19.13
C ARG A 145 -11.48 -11.52 18.75
N ASP A 146 -12.71 -11.98 18.97
CA ASP A 146 -13.27 -13.30 18.67
C ASP A 146 -13.38 -13.60 17.16
N GLN A 147 -12.86 -12.71 16.32
CA GLN A 147 -12.59 -13.00 14.92
C GLN A 147 -11.24 -13.70 14.72
N HIS A 148 -10.30 -13.57 15.66
CA HIS A 148 -9.05 -14.33 15.61
C HIS A 148 -9.32 -15.82 15.73
N PHE A 149 -8.54 -16.63 14.98
CA PHE A 149 -8.70 -18.07 15.00
C PHE A 149 -8.31 -18.68 16.35
N HIS A 150 -7.13 -18.34 16.86
CA HIS A 150 -6.68 -18.85 18.15
C HIS A 150 -7.32 -18.12 19.33
N SER A 151 -7.78 -18.89 20.31
CA SER A 151 -8.39 -18.39 21.54
C SER A 151 -7.45 -17.49 22.35
N ARG A 152 -6.14 -17.75 22.32
CA ARG A 152 -5.11 -16.91 22.96
C ARG A 152 -5.01 -15.49 22.38
N ASN A 153 -5.51 -15.28 21.16
CA ASN A 153 -5.42 -14.01 20.43
C ASN A 153 -6.71 -13.18 20.53
N VAL A 154 -7.74 -13.63 21.24
CA VAL A 154 -9.04 -12.91 21.32
C VAL A 154 -8.96 -11.57 22.04
N GLY A 155 -7.86 -11.30 22.75
CA GLY A 155 -7.57 -10.00 23.35
C GLY A 155 -7.11 -8.94 22.34
N LEU A 156 -6.79 -9.35 21.11
CA LEU A 156 -6.27 -8.48 20.06
C LEU A 156 -7.36 -7.90 19.18
N SER A 157 -7.09 -6.70 18.69
CA SER A 157 -7.79 -6.13 17.53
C SER A 157 -6.75 -5.58 16.58
N CYS A 158 -6.73 -6.10 15.35
CA CYS A 158 -5.73 -5.80 14.35
C CYS A 158 -6.40 -5.20 13.13
N THR A 159 -5.91 -4.06 12.67
CA THR A 159 -6.34 -3.41 11.44
C THR A 159 -5.16 -3.31 10.51
N VAL A 160 -5.27 -3.95 9.35
CA VAL A 160 -4.12 -4.18 8.46
C VAL A 160 -4.46 -3.73 7.05
N ALA A 161 -3.48 -3.12 6.38
CA ALA A 161 -3.54 -2.85 4.94
C ALA A 161 -2.33 -3.46 4.21
N PRO A 162 -2.56 -4.08 3.04
CA PRO A 162 -1.47 -4.58 2.22
C PRO A 162 -0.70 -3.43 1.58
N ILE A 163 0.59 -3.63 1.37
CA ILE A 163 1.47 -2.72 0.63
C ILE A 163 2.00 -3.47 -0.58
N HIS A 164 1.87 -2.87 -1.75
CA HIS A 164 2.33 -3.42 -3.02
C HIS A 164 3.57 -2.70 -3.55
N ASP A 165 4.39 -3.43 -4.29
CA ASP A 165 5.55 -2.89 -4.97
C ASP A 165 5.16 -2.02 -6.18
N HIS A 166 6.16 -1.43 -6.82
CA HIS A 166 5.98 -0.61 -8.02
C HIS A 166 5.49 -1.40 -9.26
N GLN A 167 5.44 -2.74 -9.18
CA GLN A 167 4.86 -3.62 -10.21
C GLN A 167 3.45 -4.11 -9.82
N GLY A 168 2.92 -3.68 -8.67
CA GLY A 168 1.58 -4.00 -8.19
C GLY A 168 1.45 -5.35 -7.48
N ARG A 169 2.57 -5.98 -7.12
CA ARG A 169 2.62 -7.26 -6.38
C ARG A 169 2.71 -6.99 -4.88
N LEU A 170 2.15 -7.89 -4.07
CA LEU A 170 2.22 -7.79 -2.61
C LEU A 170 3.68 -7.80 -2.15
N MET A 171 4.04 -6.83 -1.30
CA MET A 171 5.39 -6.64 -0.80
C MET A 171 5.46 -6.72 0.73
N ALA A 172 4.42 -6.22 1.41
CA ALA A 172 4.36 -6.13 2.86
C ALA A 172 2.91 -5.93 3.34
N ALA A 173 2.72 -5.93 4.66
CA ALA A 173 1.48 -5.54 5.32
C ALA A 173 1.77 -4.53 6.44
N LEU A 174 1.00 -3.46 6.51
CA LEU A 174 1.04 -2.48 7.59
C LEU A 174 -0.09 -2.76 8.58
N ASP A 175 0.27 -3.11 9.81
CA ASP A 175 -0.66 -3.46 10.87
C ASP A 175 -0.68 -2.40 11.97
N VAL A 176 -1.88 -2.12 12.47
CA VAL A 176 -2.10 -1.47 13.75
C VAL A 176 -2.85 -2.42 14.65
N SER A 177 -2.19 -2.78 15.76
CA SER A 177 -2.72 -3.69 16.75
C SER A 177 -2.96 -2.99 18.07
N SER A 178 -4.07 -3.33 18.72
CA SER A 178 -4.42 -2.88 20.07
C SER A 178 -4.71 -4.05 20.99
N CYS A 179 -4.30 -3.92 22.25
CA CYS A 179 -4.61 -4.83 23.35
C CYS A 179 -5.68 -4.29 24.31
N ARG A 180 -6.36 -3.20 23.94
CA ARG A 180 -7.33 -2.53 24.81
C ARG A 180 -8.73 -3.08 24.65
N SER A 181 -9.37 -3.36 25.78
CA SER A 181 -10.75 -3.87 25.83
C SER A 181 -11.83 -2.81 25.54
N ASP A 182 -11.48 -1.52 25.54
CA ASP A 182 -12.38 -0.39 25.32
C ASP A 182 -12.31 0.19 23.89
N LEU A 183 -11.58 -0.47 22.97
CA LEU A 183 -11.59 -0.07 21.56
C LEU A 183 -13.00 -0.24 20.98
N THR A 184 -13.64 0.89 20.67
CA THR A 184 -14.97 0.91 20.05
C THR A 184 -14.89 0.71 18.54
N GLU A 185 -16.00 0.32 17.93
CA GLU A 185 -16.09 0.15 16.49
C GLU A 185 -15.77 1.46 15.73
N ALA A 186 -16.20 2.62 16.25
CA ALA A 186 -15.88 3.92 15.65
C ALA A 186 -14.37 4.19 15.64
N PHE A 187 -13.65 3.85 16.72
CA PHE A 187 -12.19 3.94 16.74
C PHE A 187 -11.53 2.98 15.75
N ALA A 188 -12.02 1.74 15.66
CA ALA A 188 -11.51 0.77 14.68
C ALA A 188 -11.67 1.27 13.23
N GLN A 189 -12.78 1.94 12.90
CA GLN A 189 -12.97 2.54 11.58
C GLN A 189 -12.00 3.70 11.31
N LEU A 190 -11.75 4.57 12.30
CA LEU A 190 -10.77 5.65 12.17
C LEU A 190 -9.35 5.12 11.99
N ILE A 191 -8.98 4.07 12.74
CA ILE A 191 -7.70 3.36 12.58
C ILE A 191 -7.61 2.78 11.16
N SER A 192 -8.68 2.15 10.66
CA SER A 192 -8.73 1.60 9.29
C SER A 192 -8.42 2.66 8.23
N VAL A 193 -9.05 3.83 8.31
CA VAL A 193 -8.76 4.95 7.41
C VAL A 193 -7.29 5.37 7.50
N ALA A 194 -6.75 5.50 8.72
CA ALA A 194 -5.36 5.90 8.94
C ALA A 194 -4.35 4.88 8.41
N VAL A 195 -4.59 3.59 8.62
CA VAL A 195 -3.74 2.48 8.14
C VAL A 195 -3.75 2.42 6.61
N ILE A 196 -4.93 2.53 5.99
CA ILE A 196 -5.06 2.53 4.52
C ILE A 196 -4.36 3.75 3.91
N ASP A 197 -4.51 4.94 4.50
CA ASP A 197 -3.82 6.15 4.03
C ASP A 197 -2.29 6.03 4.17
N ALA A 198 -1.82 5.52 5.31
CA ALA A 198 -0.40 5.28 5.54
C ALA A 198 0.19 4.27 4.54
N ALA A 199 -0.49 3.14 4.30
CA ALA A 199 -0.07 2.15 3.31
C ALA A 199 0.01 2.77 1.90
N ARG A 200 -1.00 3.53 1.49
CA ARG A 200 -1.00 4.25 0.19
C ARG A 200 0.16 5.25 0.06
N ARG A 201 0.50 5.97 1.13
CA ARG A 201 1.66 6.88 1.14
C ARG A 201 2.98 6.12 0.97
N ILE A 202 3.12 4.97 1.62
CA ILE A 202 4.29 4.09 1.49
C ILE A 202 4.39 3.60 0.05
N GLU A 203 3.31 3.09 -0.54
CA GLU A 203 3.26 2.67 -1.94
C GLU A 203 3.64 3.80 -2.90
N ALA A 204 3.09 5.00 -2.69
CA ALA A 204 3.36 6.15 -3.53
C ALA A 204 4.84 6.58 -3.48
N GLU A 205 5.46 6.52 -2.30
CA GLU A 205 6.88 6.86 -2.15
C GLU A 205 7.80 5.78 -2.73
N ASN A 206 7.48 4.50 -2.49
CA ASN A 206 8.18 3.38 -3.11
C ASN A 206 8.11 3.46 -4.65
N PHE A 207 6.94 3.83 -5.19
CA PHE A 207 6.74 4.02 -6.62
C PHE A 207 7.60 5.17 -7.19
N ARG A 208 7.68 6.31 -6.50
CA ARG A 208 8.55 7.43 -6.89
C ARG A 208 10.02 7.02 -6.93
N GLN A 209 10.47 6.27 -5.92
CA GLN A 209 11.86 5.79 -5.87
C GLN A 209 12.19 4.78 -6.97
N ALA A 210 11.23 3.95 -7.38
CA ALA A 210 11.41 3.02 -8.49
C ALA A 210 11.53 3.73 -9.85
N PHE A 211 10.95 4.93 -9.98
CA PHE A 211 10.94 5.72 -11.22
C PHE A 211 11.47 7.15 -11.03
N PRO A 212 12.75 7.32 -10.61
CA PRO A 212 13.27 8.62 -10.15
C PRO A 212 13.40 9.68 -11.26
N LYS A 213 13.38 9.26 -12.52
CA LYS A 213 13.46 10.13 -13.71
C LYS A 213 12.11 10.32 -14.40
N ALA A 214 11.08 9.60 -13.97
CA ALA A 214 9.76 9.69 -14.57
C ALA A 214 8.97 10.85 -13.95
N ARG A 215 8.05 11.41 -14.71
CA ARG A 215 6.99 12.26 -14.17
C ARG A 215 5.93 11.34 -13.57
N ILE A 216 5.60 11.56 -12.30
CA ILE A 216 4.56 10.80 -11.63
C ILE A 216 3.24 11.55 -11.73
N MET A 217 2.24 10.91 -12.33
CA MET A 217 0.93 11.51 -12.60
C MET A 217 -0.16 10.70 -11.88
N LEU A 218 -1.22 11.38 -11.46
CA LEU A 218 -2.41 10.73 -10.92
C LEU A 218 -3.22 10.14 -12.08
N ALA A 219 -3.51 8.84 -11.98
CA ALA A 219 -4.41 8.18 -12.89
C ALA A 219 -5.88 8.41 -12.50
N PRO A 220 -6.80 8.46 -13.47
CA PRO A 220 -8.23 8.41 -13.20
C PRO A 220 -8.58 7.17 -12.37
N SER A 221 -9.29 7.37 -11.26
CA SER A 221 -9.77 6.29 -10.40
C SER A 221 -11.12 6.69 -9.83
N VAL A 222 -12.01 5.70 -9.68
CA VAL A 222 -13.31 5.85 -9.01
C VAL A 222 -13.13 6.25 -7.56
N ASP A 223 -12.09 5.72 -6.92
CA ASP A 223 -11.67 6.10 -5.57
C ASP A 223 -10.60 7.20 -5.68
N ARG A 224 -11.02 8.46 -5.50
CA ARG A 224 -10.16 9.67 -5.58
C ARG A 224 -9.10 9.77 -4.48
N SER A 225 -8.95 8.73 -3.68
CA SER A 225 -8.09 8.65 -2.51
C SER A 225 -6.57 8.60 -2.82
N GLY A 226 -6.12 9.09 -3.98
CA GLY A 226 -4.72 9.41 -4.26
C GLY A 226 -3.74 8.24 -4.47
N GLY A 227 -4.21 6.99 -4.54
CA GLY A 227 -3.35 5.80 -4.68
C GLY A 227 -3.02 5.38 -6.12
N ALA A 228 -3.79 5.85 -7.11
CA ALA A 228 -3.59 5.49 -8.51
C ALA A 228 -2.56 6.42 -9.17
N LEU A 229 -1.34 5.92 -9.35
CA LEU A 229 -0.24 6.67 -9.94
C LEU A 229 0.30 5.95 -11.17
N ILE A 230 0.68 6.71 -12.18
CA ILE A 230 1.45 6.26 -13.34
C ILE A 230 2.78 6.99 -13.41
N ALA A 231 3.81 6.29 -13.89
CA ALA A 231 5.12 6.83 -14.19
C ALA A 231 5.22 7.05 -15.70
N VAL A 232 5.46 8.29 -16.12
CA VAL A 232 5.57 8.68 -17.52
C VAL A 232 7.01 9.13 -17.81
N ASP A 233 7.61 8.58 -18.85
CA ASP A 233 8.98 8.92 -19.24
C ASP A 233 9.07 10.26 -19.99
N LYS A 234 10.24 10.54 -20.55
CA LYS A 234 10.53 11.80 -21.27
C LYS A 234 9.82 11.90 -22.63
N ASP A 235 9.37 10.79 -23.18
CA ASP A 235 8.75 10.66 -24.49
C ASP A 235 7.21 10.51 -24.36
N ASP A 236 6.66 10.86 -23.19
CA ASP A 236 5.23 10.79 -22.86
C ASP A 236 4.64 9.36 -22.86
N LEU A 237 5.49 8.35 -22.69
CA LEU A 237 5.09 6.95 -22.57
C LEU A 237 5.00 6.51 -21.12
N VAL A 238 3.98 5.71 -20.81
CA VAL A 238 3.78 5.11 -19.49
C VAL A 238 4.71 3.91 -19.34
N ILE A 239 5.55 3.97 -18.32
CA ILE A 239 6.57 2.95 -18.00
C ILE A 239 6.32 2.25 -16.67
N GLY A 240 5.26 2.64 -15.95
CA GLY A 240 4.90 2.04 -14.67
C GLY A 240 3.54 2.50 -14.18
N ALA A 241 2.91 1.68 -13.35
CA ALA A 241 1.63 1.98 -12.71
C ALA A 241 1.56 1.28 -11.34
N THR A 242 1.05 1.97 -10.33
CA THR A 242 0.75 1.35 -9.01
C THR A 242 -0.36 0.32 -9.16
N ARG A 243 -0.53 -0.57 -8.18
CA ARG A 243 -1.62 -1.55 -8.20
C ARG A 243 -2.99 -0.90 -8.38
N ALA A 244 -3.24 0.21 -7.68
CA ALA A 244 -4.51 0.93 -7.80
C ALA A 244 -4.73 1.47 -9.22
N ALA A 245 -3.69 2.02 -9.88
CA ALA A 245 -3.79 2.46 -11.28
C ALA A 245 -4.01 1.28 -12.24
N ARG A 246 -3.30 0.16 -12.02
CA ARG A 246 -3.47 -1.08 -12.80
C ARG A 246 -4.89 -1.60 -12.75
N LEU A 247 -5.48 -1.69 -11.55
CA LEU A 247 -6.87 -2.11 -11.37
C LEU A 247 -7.87 -1.14 -11.99
N ALA A 248 -7.67 0.18 -11.82
CA ALA A 248 -8.58 1.20 -12.33
C ALA A 248 -8.58 1.28 -13.87
N LEU A 249 -7.45 1.02 -14.51
CA LEU A 249 -7.23 1.19 -15.94
C LEU A 249 -7.17 -0.14 -16.70
N GLY A 250 -7.29 -1.28 -16.01
CA GLY A 250 -7.16 -2.60 -16.62
C GLY A 250 -5.76 -2.88 -17.19
N LEU A 251 -4.71 -2.34 -16.58
CA LEU A 251 -3.32 -2.53 -17.03
C LEU A 251 -2.71 -3.77 -16.38
N ASP A 252 -2.18 -4.65 -17.22
CA ASP A 252 -1.33 -5.77 -16.82
C ASP A 252 0.13 -5.54 -17.24
N ASP A 253 0.99 -6.51 -16.97
CA ASP A 253 2.41 -6.42 -17.33
C ASP A 253 2.62 -6.43 -18.86
N ALA A 254 1.72 -7.06 -19.63
CA ALA A 254 1.81 -7.07 -21.09
C ALA A 254 1.48 -5.69 -21.67
N ALA A 255 0.46 -5.02 -21.14
CA ALA A 255 0.11 -3.66 -21.52
C ALA A 255 1.24 -2.67 -21.23
N LEU A 256 1.92 -2.80 -20.09
CA LEU A 256 3.05 -1.94 -19.70
C LEU A 256 4.38 -2.30 -20.38
N ALA A 257 4.47 -3.47 -21.03
CA ALA A 257 5.64 -3.84 -21.84
C ALA A 257 5.60 -3.18 -23.25
N GLY A 258 4.42 -2.76 -23.71
CA GLY A 258 4.23 -2.04 -24.96
C GLY A 258 4.32 -0.52 -24.79
N PRO A 259 4.51 0.24 -25.90
CA PRO A 259 4.45 1.69 -25.85
C PRO A 259 3.01 2.13 -25.56
N LEU A 260 2.80 2.77 -24.42
CA LEU A 260 1.49 3.22 -23.98
C LEU A 260 1.50 4.74 -23.76
N PRO A 261 0.94 5.55 -24.68
CA PRO A 261 0.90 7.00 -24.52
C PRO A 261 0.12 7.42 -23.27
N ALA A 262 0.68 8.35 -22.49
CA ALA A 262 0.01 8.84 -21.29
C ALA A 262 -1.33 9.52 -21.59
N ALA A 263 -1.44 10.19 -22.74
CA ALA A 263 -2.67 10.87 -23.16
C ALA A 263 -3.86 9.90 -23.31
N ASP A 264 -3.62 8.72 -23.89
CA ASP A 264 -4.62 7.68 -24.09
C ASP A 264 -5.17 7.17 -22.75
N ILE A 265 -4.28 6.95 -21.77
CA ILE A 265 -4.67 6.52 -20.42
C ILE A 265 -5.47 7.60 -19.70
N LEU A 266 -5.05 8.86 -19.81
CA LEU A 266 -5.67 9.97 -19.09
C LEU A 266 -6.96 10.45 -19.74
N GLY A 267 -7.38 9.85 -20.86
CA GLY A 267 -8.54 10.26 -21.64
C GLY A 267 -8.36 11.62 -22.30
N TRP A 268 -7.12 12.05 -22.49
CA TRP A 268 -6.77 13.26 -23.23
C TRP A 268 -6.76 12.92 -24.72
N ASN A 269 -7.94 12.66 -25.28
CA ASN A 269 -8.10 12.39 -26.70
C ASN A 269 -7.89 13.70 -27.49
N ALA A 270 -6.67 13.92 -27.98
CA ALA A 270 -6.37 14.96 -28.95
C ALA A 270 -6.25 14.33 -30.35
N ASP A 271 -6.68 15.06 -31.39
CA ASP A 271 -6.30 14.73 -32.77
C ASP A 271 -4.75 14.73 -32.85
N PRO A 272 -4.08 13.70 -33.43
CA PRO A 272 -2.61 13.66 -33.53
C PRO A 272 -1.97 14.93 -34.13
N ARG A 273 -2.70 15.66 -34.99
CA ARG A 273 -2.23 16.94 -35.53
C ARG A 273 -2.32 18.07 -34.51
N GLU A 274 -3.36 18.08 -33.70
CA GLU A 274 -3.51 19.01 -32.58
C GLU A 274 -2.45 18.71 -31.52
N ASP A 275 -2.20 17.44 -31.22
CA ASP A 275 -1.18 17.01 -30.26
C ASP A 275 0.23 17.45 -30.66
N MET A 276 0.60 17.33 -31.94
CA MET A 276 1.90 17.83 -32.42
C MET A 276 2.03 19.36 -32.29
N ALA A 277 0.95 20.11 -32.58
CA ALA A 277 0.95 21.56 -32.43
C ALA A 277 0.98 21.99 -30.95
N GLU A 278 0.26 21.30 -30.07
CA GLU A 278 0.25 21.53 -28.62
C GLU A 278 1.59 21.18 -27.98
N SER A 279 2.21 20.08 -28.40
CA SER A 279 3.56 19.68 -27.98
C SER A 279 4.60 20.73 -28.36
N GLU A 280 4.58 21.19 -29.62
CA GLU A 280 5.45 22.28 -30.08
C GLU A 280 5.20 23.58 -29.30
N ARG A 281 3.93 23.92 -29.07
CA ARG A 281 3.51 25.06 -28.26
C ARG A 281 4.05 24.96 -26.84
N GLY A 282 3.96 23.80 -26.21
CA GLY A 282 4.49 23.53 -24.87
C GLY A 282 6.01 23.68 -24.78
N VAL A 283 6.75 23.20 -25.79
CA VAL A 283 8.21 23.37 -25.88
C VAL A 283 8.58 24.85 -25.94
N ILE A 284 7.89 25.63 -26.78
CA ILE A 284 8.14 27.07 -26.94
C ILE A 284 7.80 27.84 -25.65
N LEU A 285 6.66 27.55 -25.02
CA LEU A 285 6.26 28.18 -23.76
C LEU A 285 7.27 27.93 -22.64
N ARG A 286 7.79 26.70 -22.51
CA ARG A 286 8.83 26.39 -21.51
C ARG A 286 10.14 27.14 -21.80
N ALA A 287 10.54 27.26 -23.06
CA ALA A 287 11.74 28.00 -23.43
C ALA A 287 11.58 29.51 -23.16
N LEU A 288 10.40 30.09 -23.46
CA LEU A 288 10.08 31.47 -23.13
C LEU A 288 10.08 31.71 -21.63
N ALA A 289 9.48 30.81 -20.84
CA ALA A 289 9.45 30.92 -19.38
C ALA A 289 10.87 30.91 -18.78
N ARG A 290 11.75 30.00 -19.24
CA ARG A 290 13.16 29.93 -18.80
C ARG A 290 13.99 31.16 -19.21
N ALA A 291 13.58 31.82 -20.29
CA ALA A 291 14.22 33.02 -20.78
C ALA A 291 13.57 34.30 -20.25
N GLU A 292 12.62 34.21 -19.31
CA GLU A 292 11.87 35.35 -18.76
C GLU A 292 11.24 36.22 -19.88
N GLY A 293 10.73 35.58 -20.92
CA GLY A 293 10.13 36.25 -22.08
C GLY A 293 11.13 36.75 -23.14
N ASN A 294 12.44 36.67 -22.92
CA ASN A 294 13.44 37.09 -23.89
C ASN A 294 13.51 36.15 -25.10
N ILE A 295 13.03 36.62 -26.25
CA ILE A 295 12.93 35.83 -27.49
C ILE A 295 14.30 35.37 -28.01
N SER A 296 15.33 36.22 -27.95
CA SER A 296 16.66 35.85 -28.44
C SER A 296 17.28 34.76 -27.57
N ALA A 297 17.12 34.85 -26.25
CA ALA A 297 17.56 33.83 -25.32
C ALA A 297 16.75 32.53 -25.48
N ALA A 298 15.43 32.60 -25.62
CA ALA A 298 14.57 31.45 -25.86
C ALA A 298 14.89 30.74 -27.20
N ALA A 299 15.16 31.51 -28.26
CA ALA A 299 15.58 30.97 -29.55
C ALA A 299 16.94 30.24 -29.44
N GLY A 300 17.87 30.82 -28.67
CA GLY A 300 19.14 30.18 -28.33
C GLY A 300 18.97 28.85 -27.59
N LEU A 301 18.11 28.80 -26.57
CA LEU A 301 17.78 27.57 -25.83
C LEU A 301 17.17 26.47 -26.71
N LEU A 302 16.39 26.87 -27.72
CA LEU A 302 15.75 25.95 -28.67
C LEU A 302 16.65 25.57 -29.86
N GLY A 303 17.83 26.18 -30.00
CA GLY A 303 18.73 25.95 -31.14
C GLY A 303 18.17 26.41 -32.49
N ILE A 304 17.24 27.37 -32.51
CA ILE A 304 16.63 27.92 -33.74
C ILE A 304 16.89 29.41 -33.89
N SER A 305 16.77 29.93 -35.11
CA SER A 305 16.90 31.38 -35.33
C SER A 305 15.72 32.15 -34.72
N ARG A 306 15.98 33.38 -34.28
CA ARG A 306 14.95 34.32 -33.78
C ARG A 306 13.78 34.48 -34.76
N ALA A 307 14.06 34.54 -36.06
CA ALA A 307 13.04 34.65 -37.10
C ALA A 307 12.15 33.39 -37.18
N THR A 308 12.73 32.20 -37.00
CA THR A 308 11.97 30.95 -36.95
C THR A 308 11.10 30.88 -35.70
N LEU A 309 11.60 31.31 -34.54
CA LEU A 309 10.78 31.36 -33.32
C LEU A 309 9.58 32.31 -33.48
N HIS A 310 9.77 33.51 -34.03
CA HIS A 310 8.67 34.45 -34.32
C HIS A 310 7.59 33.86 -35.22
N ARG A 311 7.97 33.15 -36.29
CA ARG A 311 7.01 32.47 -37.18
C ARG A 311 6.18 31.43 -36.43
N LYS A 312 6.82 30.64 -35.55
CA LYS A 312 6.14 29.61 -34.75
C LYS A 312 5.20 30.21 -33.71
N LEU A 313 5.60 31.30 -33.03
CA LEU A 313 4.74 32.02 -32.07
C LEU A 313 3.43 32.50 -32.71
N ASN A 314 3.54 33.10 -33.91
CA ASN A 314 2.37 33.57 -34.65
C ASN A 314 1.47 32.41 -35.11
N ARG A 315 2.07 31.34 -35.64
CA ARG A 315 1.33 30.15 -36.11
C ARG A 315 0.55 29.48 -34.98
N LEU A 316 1.16 29.36 -33.80
CA LEU A 316 0.60 28.67 -32.62
C LEU A 316 -0.23 29.61 -31.72
N LYS A 317 -0.45 30.86 -32.13
CA LYS A 317 -1.23 31.88 -31.39
C LYS A 317 -0.77 32.02 -29.92
N ILE A 318 0.55 31.99 -29.68
CA ILE A 318 1.11 32.19 -28.33
C ILE A 318 1.12 33.69 -28.03
N ILE A 319 0.27 34.12 -27.08
CA ILE A 319 0.17 35.51 -26.63
C ILE A 319 1.35 35.82 -25.70
N ARG A 320 1.95 37.00 -25.89
CA ARG A 320 3.12 37.46 -25.13
C ARG A 320 2.72 37.76 -23.68
N PRO A 321 3.45 37.28 -22.67
CA PRO A 321 3.46 37.95 -21.38
C PRO A 321 4.09 39.34 -21.61
N HIS A 322 3.43 40.38 -21.10
CA HIS A 322 4.00 41.73 -21.05
C HIS A 322 5.19 41.79 -20.11
#